data_AF-A0A662GJX6-F1
#
_entry.id   AF-A0A662GJX6-F1
#
_cell.length_a   1.000
_cell.length_b   1.000
_cell.length_c   1.000
_cell.angle_alpha   90.00
_cell.angle_beta   90.00
_cell.angle_gamma   90.00
#
_symmetry.space_group_name_H-M   'P 1'
#
loop_
_entity.id
_entity.type
_entity.pdbx_description
1 polymer ?
#
loop_
_entity_poly.entity_id
_entity_poly.type
_entity_poly.pdbx_seq_one_letter_code
_entity_poly.pdbx_strand_id
1 'polypeptide(L)' 'YRCMKCMIDVVRLEDETRPRCPKCGGKMEELLKPLIRNGRIVMEFPSPDEEREYVLNQLEKISL' A
#
# COMPACT_ATOMS: atom_id res chain seq x y z
N TYR A 1 6.39 -1.88 -1.77
CA TYR A 1 5.79 -0.64 -2.31
C TYR A 1 4.76 -1.00 -3.37
N ARG A 2 3.61 -0.31 -3.43
CA ARG A 2 2.58 -0.50 -4.46
C ARG A 2 2.24 0.80 -5.17
N CYS A 3 2.08 0.74 -6.49
CA CYS A 3 1.48 1.84 -7.23
C CYS A 3 -0.04 1.70 -7.21
N MET A 4 -0.76 2.59 -6.52
CA MET A 4 -2.23 2.53 -6.40
C MET A 4 -3.01 2.82 -7.70
N LYS A 5 -2.31 3.23 -8.77
CA LYS A 5 -2.88 3.40 -10.12
C LYS A 5 -2.70 2.16 -10.99
N CYS A 6 -1.52 1.55 -10.96
CA CYS A 6 -1.18 0.42 -11.83
C CYS A 6 -1.28 -0.95 -11.14
N MET A 7 -1.45 -0.96 -9.82
CA MET A 7 -1.46 -2.16 -8.96
C MET A 7 -0.20 -3.03 -9.09
N ILE A 8 0.93 -2.42 -9.46
CA ILE A 8 2.25 -3.08 -9.52
C ILE A 8 2.95 -2.94 -8.17
N ASP A 9 3.50 -4.06 -7.72
CA ASP A 9 4.32 -4.14 -6.51
C ASP A 9 5.81 -4.13 -6.82
N VAL A 10 6.58 -3.46 -5.97
CA VAL A 10 8.04 -3.44 -5.98
C VAL A 10 8.54 -3.64 -4.56
N VAL A 11 9.41 -4.63 -4.36
CA VAL A 11 10.10 -4.89 -3.10
C VAL A 11 11.47 -4.19 -3.14
N ARG A 12 11.86 -3.60 -2.01
CA ARG A 12 13.13 -2.91 -1.77
C ARG A 12 13.62 -3.23 -0.37
N LEU A 13 14.91 -3.07 -0.15
CA LEU A 13 15.46 -3.13 1.20
C LEU A 13 14.97 -1.91 2.01
N GLU A 14 14.89 -2.05 3.34
CA GLU A 14 14.39 -1.00 4.25
C GLU A 14 15.14 0.33 4.06
N ASP A 15 16.47 0.26 3.89
CA ASP A 15 17.34 1.43 3.78
C ASP A 15 17.46 1.98 2.34
N GLU A 16 16.79 1.36 1.37
CA GLU A 16 16.77 1.84 0.00
C GLU A 16 15.72 2.95 -0.21
N THR A 17 16.02 3.86 -1.14
CA THR A 17 15.08 4.93 -1.49
C THR A 17 13.76 4.39 -2.05
N ARG A 18 12.66 5.04 -1.68
CA ARG A 18 11.32 4.74 -2.22
C ARG A 18 11.33 4.70 -3.75
N PRO A 19 10.88 3.59 -4.38
CA PRO A 19 10.87 3.45 -5.82
C PRO A 19 9.76 4.28 -6.47
N ARG A 20 9.94 4.60 -7.76
CA ARG A 20 8.86 5.03 -8.65
C ARG A 20 8.26 3.83 -9.37
N CYS A 21 7.00 3.93 -9.77
CA CYS A 21 6.34 2.87 -10.53
C CYS A 21 7.06 2.63 -11.86
N PRO A 22 7.48 1.39 -12.18
CA PRO A 22 8.20 1.09 -13.41
C PRO A 22 7.33 1.23 -14.67
N LYS A 23 6.00 1.22 -14.54
CA LYS A 23 5.05 1.36 -15.66
C LYS A 23 4.65 2.81 -15.95
N CYS A 24 4.40 3.62 -14.92
CA CYS A 24 3.86 4.98 -15.11
C CYS A 24 4.70 6.10 -14.48
N GLY A 25 5.82 5.78 -13.83
CA GLY A 25 6.69 6.78 -13.16
C GLY A 25 6.08 7.43 -11.91
N GLY A 26 4.86 7.06 -11.54
CA GLY A 26 4.13 7.59 -10.38
C GLY A 26 4.78 7.22 -9.04
N LYS A 27 4.43 7.99 -8.00
CA LYS A 27 4.83 7.67 -6.62
C LYS A 27 4.21 6.33 -6.20
N MET A 28 4.95 5.57 -5.40
CA MET A 28 4.48 4.31 -4.84
C MET A 28 4.30 4.44 -3.33
N GLU A 29 3.32 3.73 -2.79
CA GLU A 29 3.01 3.70 -1.36
C GLU A 29 3.71 2.52 -0.67
N GLU A 30 4.11 2.70 0.58
CA GLU A 30 4.59 1.61 1.43
C GLU A 30 3.39 0.76 1.88
N LEU A 31 3.49 -0.55 1.67
CA LEU A 31 2.47 -1.50 2.13
C LEU A 31 2.83 -2.08 3.50
N LEU A 32 4.12 -2.27 3.77
CA LEU A 32 4.60 -2.73 5.07
C LEU A 32 4.66 -1.52 5.99
N LYS A 33 3.63 -1.35 6.82
CA LYS A 33 3.54 -0.30 7.84
C LYS A 33 3.52 -0.94 9.23
N PRO A 34 4.14 -0.33 10.24
CA PRO A 34 4.11 -0.87 11.60
C PRO A 34 2.70 -0.77 12.17
N LEU A 35 2.16 -1.90 12.64
CA LEU A 35 0.91 -1.93 13.42
C LEU A 35 1.18 -1.80 14.92
N ILE A 36 2.29 -2.38 15.38
CA ILE A 36 2.71 -2.42 16.77
C ILE A 36 4.17 -2.00 16.88
N ARG A 37 4.51 -1.14 17.84
CA ARG A 37 5.89 -0.84 18.24
C ARG A 37 6.03 -0.97 19.75
N ASN A 38 7.05 -1.71 20.21
CA ASN A 38 7.32 -1.94 21.63
C ASN A 38 6.08 -2.40 22.42
N GLY A 39 5.31 -3.33 21.83
CA GLY A 39 4.08 -3.87 22.44
C GLY A 39 2.88 -2.92 22.45
N ARG A 40 2.96 -1.75 21.82
CA ARG A 40 1.85 -0.79 21.71
C ARG A 40 1.35 -0.68 20.28
N ILE A 41 0.03 -0.65 20.10
CA ILE A 41 -0.60 -0.36 18.81
C ILE A 41 -0.25 1.08 18.42
N VAL A 42 0.25 1.27 17.20
CA VAL A 42 0.66 2.59 16.66
C VAL A 42 -0.09 2.97 15.38
N MET A 43 -1.01 2.14 14.93
CA MET A 43 -1.89 2.40 13.80
C MET A 43 -3.31 2.66 14.31
N GLU A 44 -4.02 3.56 13.63
CA GLU A 44 -5.46 3.67 13.71
C GLU A 44 -6.11 2.69 12.72
N PHE A 45 -6.93 1.78 13.23
CA PHE A 45 -7.58 0.77 12.39
C PHE A 45 -8.84 1.36 11.75
N PRO A 46 -9.01 1.20 10.42
CA PRO A 46 -10.24 1.61 9.75
C PRO A 46 -11.42 0.75 10.22
N SER A 47 -12.61 1.30 10.07
CA SER A 47 -13.86 0.56 10.22
C SER A 47 -14.02 -0.51 9.11
N PRO A 48 -14.88 -1.53 9.32
CA PRO A 48 -15.15 -2.53 8.29
C PRO A 48 -15.65 -1.94 6.96
N ASP A 49 -16.44 -0.85 7.01
CA ASP A 49 -16.98 -0.21 5.81
C ASP A 49 -15.88 0.53 5.02
N GLU A 50 -14.99 1.24 5.72
CA GLU A 50 -13.81 1.89 5.11
C GLU A 50 -12.87 0.86 4.46
N GLU A 51 -12.62 -0.27 5.15
CA GLU A 51 -11.78 -1.35 4.60
C GLU A 51 -12.44 -1.99 3.37
N ARG A 52 -13.77 -2.20 3.41
CA ARG A 52 -14.52 -2.71 2.25
C ARG A 52 -14.42 -1.76 1.06
N GLU A 53 -14.62 -0.46 1.28
CA GLU A 53 -14.52 0.55 0.24
C GLU A 53 -13.10 0.58 -0.36
N TYR A 54 -12.07 0.50 0.48
CA TYR A 54 -10.68 0.41 0.04
C TYR A 54 -10.44 -0.78 -0.91
N VAL A 55 -10.95 -1.97 -0.56
CA VAL A 55 -10.82 -3.17 -1.40
C VAL A 55 -11.59 -3.01 -2.72
N LEU A 56 -12.83 -2.51 -2.70
CA LEU A 56 -13.62 -2.34 -3.92
C LEU A 56 -12.96 -1.36 -4.90
N ASN A 57 -12.45 -0.22 -4.39
CA ASN A 57 -11.70 0.77 -5.17
C ASN A 57 -10.41 0.20 -5.80
N GLN A 58 -9.83 -0.86 -5.21
CA GLN A 58 -8.69 -1.56 -5.78
C GLN A 58 -9.11 -2.54 -6.88
N LEU A 59 -10.20 -3.28 -6.67
CA LEU A 59 -10.71 -4.25 -7.64
C LEU A 59 -11.10 -3.61 -8.97
N GLU A 60 -11.64 -2.38 -8.95
CA GLU A 60 -11.95 -1.62 -10.18
C GLU A 60 -10.73 -1.38 -11.09
N LYS A 61 -9.51 -1.49 -10.55
CA LYS A 61 -8.25 -1.21 -11.27
C LYS A 61 -7.58 -2.47 -11.79
N ILE A 62 -8.15 -3.65 -11.55
CA ILE A 62 -7.59 -4.95 -11.90
C ILE A 62 -8.57 -5.65 -12.83
N SER A 63 -8.10 -6.10 -14.00
CA SER A 63 -8.87 -7.00 -14.84
C SER A 63 -8.80 -8.42 -14.28
N LEU A 64 -9.94 -9.06 -14.05
CA LEU A 64 -10.06 -10.47 -13.66
C LEU A 64 -9.85 -11.41 -14.86
#